data_AF-A0A2R4NYM6-F1
#
_entry.id   AF-A0A2R4NYM6-F1
#
_cell.length_a   1.000
_cell.length_b   1.000
_cell.length_c   1.000
_cell.angle_alpha   90.00
_cell.angle_beta   90.00
_cell.angle_gamma   90.00
#
_symmetry.space_group_name_H-M   'P 1'
#
loop_
_entity.id
_entity.type
_entity.pdbx_description
1 polymer ?
#
loop_
_entity_poly.entity_id
_entity_poly.type
_entity_poly.pdbx_seq_one_letter_code
_entity_poly.pdbx_strand_id
1 'polypeptide(L)'
;MSIFSVSTQKYSSVATEAKARKLQKEQSESVKFQNALANNEKIKDIAQNLQRLELTKDTQQSIYSVKFKDKNELAYQSDNAGFMDANFNKAAGLPQDFKLHKSTIKEFLNFATKQNNINSVLYSNASGKLFDNDVFENIDIADTIGQYYAIFSQVMGKSLNKDSFTDSDIANLPKGYISQGMKGIDFNADLSDRSNIDFLNSRKNEVVTNIFSSEDEMKLASNLRNYLAKIGFIKR
;
A
#
# COMPACT_ATOMS: atom_id res chain seq x y z
N MET A 1 28.99 -5.05 25.18
CA MET A 1 27.55 -4.79 24.97
C MET A 1 27.40 -4.13 23.62
N SER A 2 26.79 -4.84 22.64
CA SER A 2 26.54 -4.26 21.32
C SER A 2 25.25 -3.45 21.38
N ILE A 3 25.36 -2.14 21.22
CA ILE A 3 24.26 -1.17 21.41
C ILE A 3 23.39 -1.00 20.15
N PHE A 4 23.72 -1.72 19.07
CA PHE A 4 23.04 -1.63 17.78
C PHE A 4 22.62 -3.01 17.28
N SER A 5 21.75 -3.70 18.04
CA SER A 5 20.99 -4.80 17.43
C SER A 5 19.84 -4.18 16.63
N VAL A 6 20.08 -3.92 15.34
CA VAL A 6 18.97 -3.70 14.42
C VAL A 6 18.33 -5.06 14.22
N SER A 7 17.21 -5.30 14.92
CA SER A 7 16.36 -6.45 14.65
C SER A 7 16.02 -6.42 13.15
N THR A 8 16.40 -7.44 12.41
CA THR A 8 15.84 -7.67 11.07
C THR A 8 14.40 -8.14 11.28
N GLN A 9 13.51 -7.20 11.61
CA GLN A 9 12.09 -7.47 11.64
C GLN A 9 11.69 -7.94 10.24
N LYS A 10 11.13 -9.14 10.16
CA LYS A 10 10.53 -9.65 8.93
C LYS A 10 9.24 -8.85 8.71
N TYR A 11 9.23 -8.01 7.68
CA TYR A 11 8.05 -7.22 7.32
C TYR A 11 7.02 -8.12 6.64
N SER A 12 5.74 -7.84 6.87
CA SER A 12 4.66 -8.46 6.12
C SER A 12 4.61 -7.89 4.71
N SER A 13 4.17 -8.69 3.74
CA SER A 13 3.91 -8.22 2.38
C SER A 13 2.58 -7.46 2.31
N VAL A 14 2.58 -6.28 1.67
CA VAL A 14 1.38 -5.49 1.36
C VAL A 14 0.35 -6.31 0.60
N ALA A 15 0.78 -7.17 -0.33
CA ALA A 15 -0.14 -8.00 -1.11
C ALA A 15 -0.82 -9.08 -0.26
N THR A 16 -0.08 -9.67 0.69
CA THR A 16 -0.64 -10.65 1.63
C THR A 16 -1.62 -9.97 2.60
N GLU A 17 -1.25 -8.81 3.14
CA GLU A 17 -2.13 -8.03 4.01
C GLU A 17 -3.42 -7.60 3.31
N ALA A 18 -3.31 -7.08 2.09
CA ALA A 18 -4.47 -6.62 1.34
C ALA A 18 -5.40 -7.77 0.95
N LYS A 19 -4.87 -8.95 0.60
CA LYS A 19 -5.68 -10.17 0.43
C LYS A 19 -6.45 -10.52 1.71
N ALA A 20 -5.81 -10.46 2.87
CA ALA A 20 -6.46 -10.72 4.15
C ALA A 20 -7.55 -9.69 4.48
N ARG A 21 -7.30 -8.40 4.22
CA ARG A 21 -8.28 -7.32 4.43
C ARG A 21 -9.47 -7.44 3.49
N LYS A 22 -9.26 -7.81 2.23
CA LYS A 22 -10.34 -8.05 1.25
C LYS A 22 -11.27 -9.15 1.74
N LEU A 23 -10.72 -10.29 2.17
CA LEU A 23 -11.49 -11.40 2.74
C LEU A 23 -12.30 -10.96 3.98
N GLN A 24 -11.69 -10.19 4.88
CA GLN A 24 -12.40 -9.65 6.07
C GLN A 24 -13.52 -8.68 5.69
N LYS A 25 -13.28 -7.80 4.70
CA LYS A 25 -14.28 -6.84 4.21
C LYS A 25 -15.47 -7.55 3.60
N GLU A 26 -15.24 -8.50 2.70
CA GLU A 26 -16.28 -9.35 2.08
C GLU A 26 -17.12 -10.09 3.14
N GLN A 27 -16.47 -10.67 4.14
CA GLN A 27 -17.18 -11.31 5.27
C GLN A 27 -18.01 -10.30 6.08
N SER A 28 -17.44 -9.14 6.41
CA SER A 28 -18.13 -8.12 7.20
C SER A 28 -19.33 -7.51 6.48
N GLU A 29 -19.25 -7.33 5.17
CA GLU A 29 -20.33 -6.80 4.34
C GLU A 29 -21.44 -7.81 4.15
N SER A 30 -21.09 -9.10 3.99
CA SER A 30 -22.05 -10.21 4.01
C SER A 30 -22.86 -10.22 5.31
N VAL A 31 -22.19 -10.08 6.46
CA VAL A 31 -22.85 -10.02 7.77
C VAL A 31 -23.75 -8.79 7.90
N LYS A 32 -23.29 -7.60 7.46
CA LYS A 32 -24.11 -6.38 7.49
C LYS A 32 -25.36 -6.51 6.63
N PHE A 33 -25.25 -7.13 5.46
CA PHE A 33 -26.39 -7.38 4.58
C PHE A 33 -27.38 -8.37 5.20
N GLN A 34 -26.89 -9.50 5.75
CA GLN A 34 -27.72 -10.48 6.46
C GLN A 34 -28.49 -9.82 7.62
N ASN A 35 -27.82 -8.97 8.40
CA ASN A 35 -28.45 -8.24 9.49
C ASN A 35 -29.46 -7.20 9.00
N ALA A 36 -29.17 -6.48 7.92
CA ALA A 36 -30.11 -5.53 7.32
C ALA A 36 -31.36 -6.23 6.75
N LEU A 37 -31.21 -7.43 6.21
CA LEU A 37 -32.31 -8.26 5.73
C LEU A 37 -33.17 -8.77 6.88
N ALA A 38 -32.55 -9.23 7.97
CA ALA A 38 -33.23 -9.75 9.15
C ALA A 38 -34.01 -8.68 9.95
N ASN A 39 -33.56 -7.43 9.92
CA ASN A 39 -34.12 -6.34 10.73
C ASN A 39 -35.17 -5.47 10.02
N ASN A 40 -35.51 -5.76 8.76
CA ASN A 40 -36.54 -5.01 8.04
C ASN A 40 -37.90 -5.70 8.19
N GLU A 41 -38.84 -5.09 8.92
CA GLU A 41 -40.14 -5.68 9.26
C GLU A 41 -40.98 -6.07 8.02
N LYS A 42 -40.91 -5.31 6.92
CA LYS A 42 -41.56 -5.67 5.64
C LYS A 42 -40.91 -6.87 4.95
N ILE A 43 -39.64 -7.15 5.25
CA ILE A 43 -38.88 -8.28 4.70
C ILE A 43 -39.05 -9.51 5.58
N LYS A 44 -39.44 -9.40 6.86
CA LYS A 44 -39.66 -10.55 7.74
C LYS A 44 -40.76 -11.50 7.21
N ASP A 45 -41.85 -10.94 6.70
CA ASP A 45 -42.94 -11.69 6.03
C ASP A 45 -42.54 -12.21 4.64
N ILE A 46 -41.67 -11.49 3.93
CA ILE A 46 -41.14 -11.91 2.63
C ILE A 46 -40.06 -12.99 2.83
N ALA A 47 -39.27 -12.95 3.90
CA ALA A 47 -38.20 -13.89 4.25
C ALA A 47 -38.78 -15.25 4.66
N GLN A 48 -39.91 -15.28 5.38
CA GLN A 48 -40.66 -16.51 5.64
C GLN A 48 -41.22 -17.13 4.35
N ASN A 49 -41.55 -16.33 3.33
CA ASN A 49 -41.97 -16.82 2.01
C ASN A 49 -40.79 -17.11 1.06
N LEU A 50 -39.65 -16.43 1.21
CA LEU A 50 -38.40 -16.63 0.48
C LEU A 50 -37.59 -17.81 1.01
N GLN A 51 -37.91 -18.34 2.19
CA GLN A 51 -37.34 -19.61 2.66
C GLN A 51 -37.73 -20.80 1.74
N ARG A 52 -38.62 -20.56 0.76
CA ARG A 52 -38.97 -21.45 -0.35
C ARG A 52 -38.27 -21.15 -1.67
N LEU A 53 -37.60 -20.00 -1.81
CA LEU A 53 -36.70 -19.73 -2.94
C LEU A 53 -35.27 -19.94 -2.45
N GLU A 54 -34.67 -21.07 -2.82
CA GLU A 54 -33.22 -21.25 -2.74
C GLU A 54 -32.55 -20.21 -3.67
N LEU A 55 -32.29 -19.02 -3.15
CA LEU A 55 -31.42 -18.04 -3.81
C LEU A 55 -30.02 -18.63 -3.79
N THR A 56 -29.63 -19.23 -4.92
CA THR A 56 -28.30 -19.79 -5.15
C THR A 56 -27.23 -18.75 -4.84
N LYS A 57 -26.05 -19.20 -4.41
CA LYS A 57 -24.91 -18.29 -4.13
C LYS A 57 -24.66 -17.33 -5.31
N ASP A 58 -24.86 -17.81 -6.53
CA ASP A 58 -24.69 -17.05 -7.77
C ASP A 58 -25.67 -15.86 -7.90
N THR A 59 -26.93 -16.00 -7.47
CA THR A 59 -27.91 -14.89 -7.52
C THR A 59 -27.61 -13.81 -6.49
N GLN A 60 -27.15 -14.19 -5.30
CA GLN A 60 -26.68 -13.23 -4.30
C GLN A 60 -25.44 -12.48 -4.80
N GLN A 61 -24.44 -13.18 -5.34
CA GLN A 61 -23.25 -12.60 -5.98
C GLN A 61 -23.61 -11.62 -7.12
N SER A 62 -24.67 -11.93 -7.87
CA SER A 62 -25.15 -11.12 -8.99
C SER A 62 -25.78 -9.80 -8.54
N ILE A 63 -26.50 -9.79 -7.41
CA ILE A 63 -27.07 -8.54 -6.85
C ILE A 63 -25.97 -7.65 -6.25
N TYR A 64 -24.96 -8.25 -5.62
CA TYR A 64 -23.75 -7.52 -5.19
C TYR A 64 -23.05 -6.88 -6.40
N SER A 65 -22.79 -7.63 -7.47
CA SER A 65 -22.08 -7.10 -8.63
C SER A 65 -22.82 -5.98 -9.37
N VAL A 66 -24.15 -5.97 -9.38
CA VAL A 66 -24.95 -4.89 -10.04
C VAL A 66 -24.87 -3.55 -9.31
N LYS A 67 -24.77 -3.51 -7.97
CA LYS A 67 -24.56 -2.24 -7.23
C LYS A 67 -23.15 -1.65 -7.40
N PHE A 68 -22.18 -2.45 -7.83
CA PHE A 68 -20.79 -2.05 -8.05
C PHE A 68 -20.39 -2.14 -9.54
N LYS A 69 -21.38 -2.08 -10.46
CA LYS A 69 -21.14 -2.14 -11.90
C LYS A 69 -20.39 -0.94 -12.46
N ASP A 70 -20.34 0.17 -11.73
CA ASP A 70 -19.26 1.14 -11.92
C ASP A 70 -18.02 0.51 -11.30
N LYS A 71 -17.35 -0.34 -12.07
CA LYS A 71 -15.98 -0.78 -11.80
C LYS A 71 -15.11 0.47 -11.77
N ASN A 72 -15.08 1.16 -10.64
CA ASN A 72 -13.92 1.93 -10.29
C ASN A 72 -12.78 0.93 -10.25
N GLU A 73 -11.93 0.98 -11.27
CA GLU A 73 -10.73 0.15 -11.40
C GLU A 73 -9.87 0.18 -10.11
N LEU A 74 -10.04 1.24 -9.30
CA LEU A 74 -9.33 1.46 -8.04
C LEU A 74 -10.20 1.26 -6.78
N ALA A 75 -11.46 0.85 -6.91
CA ALA A 75 -12.46 0.75 -5.83
C ALA A 75 -12.80 2.04 -5.06
N TYR A 76 -12.23 3.19 -5.44
CA TYR A 76 -12.51 4.52 -4.89
C TYR A 76 -13.03 5.48 -5.96
N GLN A 77 -13.90 6.40 -5.54
CA GLN A 77 -14.49 7.44 -6.40
C GLN A 77 -13.52 8.61 -6.59
N SER A 78 -13.76 9.39 -7.64
CA SER A 78 -13.15 10.70 -7.86
C SER A 78 -14.24 11.76 -8.05
N ASP A 79 -13.91 13.01 -7.77
CA ASP A 79 -14.77 14.14 -8.13
C ASP A 79 -14.83 14.35 -9.66
N ASN A 80 -15.67 15.30 -10.09
CA ASN A 80 -15.85 15.63 -11.51
C ASN A 80 -14.57 16.15 -12.18
N ALA A 81 -13.62 16.67 -11.40
CA ALA A 81 -12.32 17.14 -11.88
C ALA A 81 -11.24 16.03 -11.86
N GLY A 82 -11.60 14.81 -11.46
CA GLY A 82 -10.73 13.64 -11.46
C GLY A 82 -9.86 13.48 -10.22
N PHE A 83 -10.07 14.27 -9.16
CA PHE A 83 -9.36 14.10 -7.88
C PHE A 83 -10.02 13.05 -7.01
N MET A 84 -9.22 12.26 -6.30
CA MET A 84 -9.71 11.27 -5.34
C MET A 84 -10.55 11.94 -4.24
N ASP A 85 -11.63 11.27 -3.82
CA ASP A 85 -12.57 11.84 -2.87
C ASP A 85 -12.08 11.79 -1.40
N ALA A 86 -12.86 12.40 -0.50
CA ALA A 86 -12.53 12.42 0.93
C ALA A 86 -12.49 11.01 1.57
N ASN A 87 -13.20 10.03 0.99
CA ASN A 87 -13.17 8.65 1.49
C ASN A 87 -11.82 7.99 1.18
N PHE A 88 -11.29 8.23 -0.02
CA PHE A 88 -9.93 7.81 -0.36
C PHE A 88 -8.91 8.45 0.59
N ASN A 89 -8.97 9.79 0.77
CA ASN A 89 -8.05 10.50 1.66
C ASN A 89 -8.09 9.93 3.09
N LYS A 90 -9.29 9.68 3.61
CA LYS A 90 -9.46 9.04 4.92
C LYS A 90 -8.86 7.64 4.98
N ALA A 91 -9.09 6.81 3.96
CA ALA A 91 -8.53 5.46 3.90
C ALA A 91 -6.99 5.45 3.81
N ALA A 92 -6.42 6.43 3.11
CA ALA A 92 -4.99 6.63 2.98
C ALA A 92 -4.37 7.43 4.15
N GLY A 93 -5.16 7.94 5.11
CA GLY A 93 -4.64 8.80 6.18
C GLY A 93 -4.07 10.13 5.69
N LEU A 94 -4.51 10.60 4.53
CA LEU A 94 -4.13 11.89 3.94
C LEU A 94 -4.95 13.03 4.57
N PRO A 95 -4.47 14.30 4.49
CA PRO A 95 -5.29 15.47 4.80
C PRO A 95 -6.62 15.42 4.04
N GLN A 96 -7.70 15.90 4.67
CA GLN A 96 -9.05 15.78 4.12
C GLN A 96 -9.18 16.44 2.74
N ASP A 97 -8.52 17.57 2.56
CA ASP A 97 -8.49 18.40 1.36
C ASP A 97 -7.33 18.05 0.40
N PHE A 98 -6.56 17.00 0.69
CA PHE A 98 -5.45 16.57 -0.16
C PHE A 98 -5.92 16.27 -1.58
N LYS A 99 -5.24 16.86 -2.57
CA LYS A 99 -5.58 16.73 -3.98
C LYS A 99 -4.66 15.73 -4.66
N LEU A 100 -5.12 14.50 -4.78
CA LEU A 100 -4.48 13.46 -5.60
C LEU A 100 -5.34 13.18 -6.83
N HIS A 101 -4.80 13.35 -8.02
CA HIS A 101 -5.53 13.09 -9.25
C HIS A 101 -5.51 11.59 -9.60
N LYS A 102 -6.65 11.03 -10.04
CA LYS A 102 -6.81 9.61 -10.37
C LYS A 102 -5.85 9.14 -11.47
N SER A 103 -5.52 10.00 -12.42
CA SER A 103 -4.54 9.68 -13.47
C SER A 103 -3.14 9.42 -12.93
N THR A 104 -2.73 10.11 -11.86
CA THR A 104 -1.42 9.88 -11.20
C THR A 104 -1.35 8.45 -10.68
N ILE A 105 -2.41 7.97 -10.02
CA ILE A 105 -2.49 6.58 -9.54
C ILE A 105 -2.44 5.61 -10.71
N LYS A 106 -3.23 5.86 -11.77
CA LYS A 106 -3.23 5.02 -12.97
C LYS A 106 -1.85 4.95 -13.63
N GLU A 107 -1.12 6.04 -13.67
CA GLU A 107 0.22 6.08 -14.24
C GLU A 107 1.21 5.26 -13.41
N PHE A 108 1.15 5.35 -12.07
CA PHE A 108 1.94 4.48 -11.19
C PHE A 108 1.65 2.99 -11.43
N LEU A 109 0.37 2.63 -11.55
CA LEU A 109 -0.01 1.25 -11.86
C LEU A 109 0.45 0.81 -13.25
N ASN A 110 0.33 1.67 -14.27
CA ASN A 110 0.81 1.39 -15.62
C ASN A 110 2.32 1.18 -15.65
N PHE A 111 3.08 2.06 -15.00
CA PHE A 111 4.53 1.95 -14.85
C PHE A 111 4.92 0.60 -14.25
N ALA A 112 4.17 0.16 -13.24
CA ALA A 112 4.44 -1.08 -12.54
C ALA A 112 3.94 -2.34 -13.26
N THR A 113 2.97 -2.25 -14.19
CA THR A 113 2.32 -3.41 -14.83
C THR A 113 2.63 -3.62 -16.31
N LYS A 114 2.84 -2.56 -17.12
CA LYS A 114 2.86 -2.67 -18.59
C LYS A 114 4.16 -2.27 -19.29
N GLN A 115 4.94 -1.34 -18.75
CA GLN A 115 6.11 -0.79 -19.47
C GLN A 115 7.47 -1.17 -18.88
N ASN A 116 7.56 -1.64 -17.62
CA ASN A 116 8.86 -1.78 -16.93
C ASN A 116 9.11 -3.12 -16.23
N ASN A 117 8.80 -4.26 -16.87
CA ASN A 117 9.43 -5.58 -16.70
C ASN A 117 9.85 -6.11 -15.30
N ILE A 118 9.36 -5.57 -14.17
CA ILE A 118 9.49 -6.22 -12.85
C ILE A 118 8.83 -7.59 -12.95
N ASN A 119 7.69 -7.66 -13.63
CA ASN A 119 7.08 -8.91 -14.03
C ASN A 119 8.01 -9.77 -14.89
N SER A 120 8.67 -9.29 -15.96
CA SER A 120 9.53 -10.20 -16.75
C SER A 120 10.73 -10.73 -15.96
N VAL A 121 11.35 -9.91 -15.11
CA VAL A 121 12.48 -10.31 -14.24
C VAL A 121 12.03 -11.36 -13.21
N LEU A 122 10.79 -11.24 -12.72
CA LEU A 122 10.20 -12.18 -11.76
C LEU A 122 9.60 -13.42 -12.46
N TYR A 123 9.13 -13.31 -13.70
CA TYR A 123 8.64 -14.41 -14.54
C TYR A 123 9.78 -15.30 -15.06
N SER A 124 10.96 -14.75 -15.34
CA SER A 124 12.09 -15.52 -15.91
C SER A 124 12.83 -16.36 -14.87
N ASN A 125 12.88 -15.91 -13.60
CA ASN A 125 13.75 -16.49 -12.57
C ASN A 125 12.99 -17.26 -11.47
N ALA A 126 11.67 -17.14 -11.39
CA ALA A 126 10.83 -17.92 -10.48
C ALA A 126 9.78 -18.67 -11.28
N SER A 127 9.96 -19.99 -11.39
CA SER A 127 9.08 -21.08 -11.85
C SER A 127 7.72 -20.77 -12.50
N GLY A 128 7.61 -19.73 -13.34
CA GLY A 128 6.36 -19.26 -13.92
C GLY A 128 5.34 -18.74 -12.90
N LYS A 129 5.03 -17.44 -12.96
CA LYS A 129 3.94 -16.75 -12.22
C LYS A 129 4.14 -16.59 -10.71
N LEU A 130 5.07 -15.71 -10.31
CA LEU A 130 5.02 -15.11 -8.96
C LEU A 130 3.77 -14.24 -8.75
N PHE A 131 3.24 -13.72 -9.86
CA PHE A 131 2.01 -12.94 -9.90
C PHE A 131 1.09 -13.48 -11.00
N ASP A 132 -0.21 -13.50 -10.71
CA ASP A 132 -1.24 -13.54 -11.75
C ASP A 132 -1.12 -12.30 -12.65
N ASN A 133 -1.92 -12.23 -13.72
CA ASN A 133 -1.83 -11.16 -14.73
C ASN A 133 -1.97 -9.72 -14.17
N ASP A 134 -2.31 -9.54 -12.90
CA ASP A 134 -2.40 -8.25 -12.23
C ASP A 134 -1.77 -8.28 -10.83
N VAL A 135 -0.50 -7.86 -10.75
CA VAL A 135 0.30 -7.78 -9.51
C VAL A 135 -0.38 -6.93 -8.43
N PHE A 136 -1.24 -5.98 -8.84
CA PHE A 136 -1.85 -4.98 -7.98
C PHE A 136 -3.34 -5.24 -7.68
N GLU A 137 -3.97 -6.25 -8.29
CA GLU A 137 -5.38 -6.61 -8.04
C GLU A 137 -5.65 -6.94 -6.56
N ASN A 138 -4.60 -7.32 -5.82
CA ASN A 138 -4.66 -7.63 -4.39
C ASN A 138 -3.85 -6.65 -3.55
N ILE A 139 -3.66 -5.40 -4.00
CA ILE A 139 -3.03 -4.33 -3.21
C ILE A 139 -4.06 -3.25 -2.90
N ASP A 140 -4.16 -2.87 -1.63
CA ASP A 140 -4.95 -1.70 -1.23
C ASP A 140 -4.13 -0.44 -1.55
N ILE A 141 -4.52 0.23 -2.63
CA ILE A 141 -3.81 1.40 -3.16
C ILE A 141 -3.88 2.58 -2.20
N ALA A 142 -5.01 2.77 -1.50
CA ALA A 142 -5.14 3.85 -0.54
C ALA A 142 -4.20 3.64 0.65
N ASP A 143 -4.21 2.43 1.22
CA ASP A 143 -3.28 2.09 2.30
C ASP A 143 -1.81 2.21 1.85
N THR A 144 -1.49 1.73 0.65
CA THR A 144 -0.12 1.85 0.10
C THR A 144 0.32 3.30 -0.01
N ILE A 145 -0.50 4.17 -0.62
CA ILE A 145 -0.23 5.61 -0.71
C ILE A 145 -0.09 6.22 0.68
N GLY A 146 -0.93 5.83 1.63
CA GLY A 146 -0.87 6.29 3.01
C GLY A 146 0.44 5.96 3.71
N GLN A 147 0.95 4.74 3.52
CA GLN A 147 2.24 4.33 4.08
C GLN A 147 3.40 5.20 3.54
N TYR A 148 3.43 5.47 2.22
CA TYR A 148 4.45 6.36 1.64
C TYR A 148 4.27 7.82 2.03
N TYR A 149 3.03 8.29 2.16
CA TYR A 149 2.75 9.63 2.68
C TYR A 149 3.20 9.78 4.13
N ALA A 150 3.09 8.74 4.96
CA ALA A 150 3.60 8.75 6.33
C ALA A 150 5.13 8.89 6.38
N ILE A 151 5.86 8.23 5.48
CA ILE A 151 7.31 8.41 5.33
C ILE A 151 7.62 9.85 4.89
N PHE A 152 6.95 10.32 3.83
CA PHE A 152 7.11 11.68 3.33
C PHE A 152 6.86 12.74 4.42
N SER A 153 5.83 12.53 5.24
CA SER A 153 5.48 13.41 6.36
C SER A 153 6.58 13.48 7.41
N GLN A 154 7.22 12.34 7.74
CA GLN A 154 8.36 12.30 8.65
C GLN A 154 9.57 13.04 8.08
N VAL A 155 9.85 12.88 6.77
CA VAL A 155 10.97 13.56 6.09
C VAL A 155 10.75 15.08 6.05
N MET A 156 9.56 15.51 5.62
CA MET A 156 9.25 16.93 5.47
C MET A 156 9.12 17.65 6.81
N GLY A 157 8.67 16.95 7.85
CA GLY A 157 8.52 17.50 9.20
C GLY A 157 7.71 18.80 9.18
N LYS A 158 8.33 19.89 9.65
CA LYS A 158 7.69 21.22 9.72
C LYS A 158 7.35 21.82 8.35
N SER A 159 7.94 21.32 7.27
CA SER A 159 7.75 21.83 5.91
C SER A 159 6.61 21.15 5.15
N LEU A 160 5.91 20.18 5.75
CA LEU A 160 4.89 19.37 5.08
C LEU A 160 3.66 20.17 4.60
N ASN A 161 3.17 21.09 5.43
CA ASN A 161 1.89 21.79 5.22
C ASN A 161 2.09 23.23 4.74
N LYS A 162 3.07 23.47 3.88
CA LYS A 162 3.30 24.78 3.30
C LYS A 162 2.54 24.88 1.97
N ASP A 163 1.75 25.94 1.82
CA ASP A 163 1.02 26.23 0.57
C ASP A 163 1.97 26.60 -0.57
N SER A 164 3.16 27.11 -0.24
CA SER A 164 4.23 27.41 -1.18
C SER A 164 5.60 27.27 -0.52
N PHE A 165 6.61 27.07 -1.36
CA PHE A 165 8.01 26.96 -0.94
C PHE A 165 8.77 28.17 -1.47
N THR A 166 9.47 28.88 -0.58
CA THR A 166 10.45 29.90 -0.96
C THR A 166 11.76 29.24 -1.42
N ASP A 167 12.64 29.99 -2.09
CA ASP A 167 13.98 29.49 -2.44
C ASP A 167 14.75 28.99 -1.21
N SER A 168 14.58 29.67 -0.07
CA SER A 168 15.17 29.24 1.20
C SER A 168 14.57 27.93 1.70
N ASP A 169 13.25 27.74 1.57
CA ASP A 169 12.61 26.48 1.94
C ASP A 169 13.13 25.32 1.08
N ILE A 170 13.24 25.54 -0.25
CA ILE A 170 13.76 24.54 -1.19
C ILE A 170 15.22 24.21 -0.88
N ALA A 171 16.04 25.23 -0.60
CA ALA A 171 17.44 25.04 -0.20
C ALA A 171 17.54 24.19 1.08
N ASN A 172 16.63 24.40 2.03
CA ASN A 172 16.59 23.70 3.31
C ASN A 172 15.80 22.37 3.30
N LEU A 173 15.24 21.94 2.17
CA LEU A 173 14.62 20.62 2.08
C LEU A 173 15.67 19.54 2.38
N PRO A 174 15.28 18.46 3.09
CA PRO A 174 16.13 17.30 3.28
C PRO A 174 16.77 16.83 1.97
N LYS A 175 18.08 16.57 2.00
CA LYS A 175 18.83 16.03 0.85
C LYS A 175 18.93 14.51 0.90
N GLY A 176 18.60 13.93 2.04
CA GLY A 176 18.51 12.49 2.21
C GLY A 176 17.93 12.13 3.56
N TYR A 177 17.60 10.85 3.73
CA TYR A 177 17.23 10.29 5.01
C TYR A 177 17.63 8.81 5.05
N ILE A 178 17.79 8.26 6.25
CA ILE A 178 17.90 6.82 6.44
C ILE A 178 16.52 6.28 6.78
N SER A 179 16.16 5.21 6.09
CA SER A 179 15.01 4.40 6.44
C SER A 179 15.47 2.93 6.43
N GLN A 180 14.58 2.01 6.79
CA GLN A 180 14.84 0.56 6.67
C GLN A 180 15.17 0.16 5.22
N GLY A 181 14.90 1.07 4.27
CA GLY A 181 15.34 1.01 2.89
C GLY A 181 14.49 0.05 2.06
N MET A 182 14.70 0.09 0.76
CA MET A 182 14.33 -0.99 -0.13
C MET A 182 15.58 -1.84 -0.29
N LYS A 183 15.61 -3.03 0.32
CA LYS A 183 16.60 -4.04 -0.08
C LYS A 183 16.20 -4.50 -1.51
N GLY A 184 17.16 -4.93 -2.32
CA GLY A 184 16.89 -5.35 -3.69
C GLY A 184 16.05 -6.63 -3.73
N ILE A 185 15.84 -7.22 -4.91
CA ILE A 185 15.28 -8.58 -4.96
C ILE A 185 16.38 -9.57 -4.57
N ASP A 186 16.19 -10.34 -3.51
CA ASP A 186 17.04 -11.50 -3.22
C ASP A 186 16.56 -12.71 -4.04
N PHE A 187 17.18 -12.91 -5.21
CA PHE A 187 16.85 -14.03 -6.09
C PHE A 187 17.20 -15.41 -5.53
N ASN A 188 17.91 -15.49 -4.39
CA ASN A 188 18.18 -16.76 -3.71
C ASN A 188 17.10 -17.12 -2.67
N ALA A 189 16.19 -16.20 -2.35
CA ALA A 189 15.10 -16.43 -1.42
C ALA A 189 13.89 -17.13 -2.08
N ASP A 190 13.00 -17.71 -1.28
CA ASP A 190 11.73 -18.22 -1.77
C ASP A 190 10.80 -17.04 -2.12
N LEU A 191 10.72 -16.72 -3.40
CA LEU A 191 9.92 -15.60 -3.90
C LEU A 191 8.41 -15.87 -3.86
N SER A 192 7.96 -17.10 -3.57
CA SER A 192 6.54 -17.40 -3.34
C SER A 192 6.04 -16.79 -2.02
N ASP A 193 6.93 -16.65 -1.03
CA ASP A 193 6.71 -15.77 0.13
C ASP A 193 7.00 -14.32 -0.29
N ARG A 194 5.91 -13.59 -0.58
CA ARG A 194 6.00 -12.20 -1.05
C ARG A 194 6.65 -11.23 -0.06
N SER A 195 6.88 -11.63 1.20
CA SER A 195 7.66 -10.82 2.15
C SER A 195 9.17 -10.80 1.83
N ASN A 196 9.63 -11.73 1.00
CA ASN A 196 11.00 -11.75 0.48
C ASN A 196 11.19 -10.82 -0.74
N ILE A 197 10.13 -10.12 -1.16
CA ILE A 197 10.16 -9.14 -2.25
C ILE A 197 10.04 -7.75 -1.62
N ASP A 198 11.17 -7.08 -1.44
CA ASP A 198 11.26 -5.90 -0.59
C ASP A 198 10.40 -4.71 -1.02
N PHE A 199 10.17 -4.51 -2.31
CA PHE A 199 9.27 -3.45 -2.78
C PHE A 199 7.77 -3.78 -2.55
N LEU A 200 7.45 -5.02 -2.14
CA LEU A 200 6.13 -5.43 -1.70
C LEU A 200 6.01 -5.48 -0.17
N ASN A 201 7.05 -5.11 0.58
CA ASN A 201 6.99 -5.06 2.03
C ASN A 201 6.18 -3.87 2.52
N SER A 202 5.37 -4.13 3.53
CA SER A 202 4.58 -3.13 4.25
C SER A 202 5.51 -2.14 4.95
N ARG A 203 5.27 -0.86 4.71
CA ARG A 203 5.98 0.29 5.28
C ARG A 203 5.15 0.97 6.38
N LYS A 204 4.07 0.34 6.85
CA LYS A 204 3.16 0.90 7.87
C LYS A 204 3.87 1.36 9.15
N ASN A 205 4.94 0.68 9.54
CA ASN A 205 5.71 0.99 10.74
C ASN A 205 7.11 1.56 10.41
N GLU A 206 7.29 2.08 9.20
CA GLU A 206 8.56 2.66 8.79
C GLU A 206 8.90 3.89 9.64
N VAL A 207 10.08 3.88 10.23
CA VAL A 207 10.64 5.03 10.95
C VAL A 207 11.75 5.64 10.10
N VAL A 208 11.59 6.93 9.81
CA VAL A 208 12.64 7.75 9.20
C VAL A 208 13.62 8.16 10.29
N THR A 209 14.90 7.96 10.01
CA THR A 209 16.02 8.30 10.88
C THR A 209 17.03 9.11 10.09
N ASN A 210 17.86 9.89 10.79
CA ASN A 210 18.99 10.61 10.18
C ASN A 210 18.60 11.41 8.91
N ILE A 211 17.80 12.45 9.10
CA ILE A 211 17.47 13.40 8.03
C ILE A 211 18.72 14.25 7.76
N PHE A 212 19.23 14.20 6.52
CA PHE A 212 20.45 14.88 6.11
C PHE A 212 20.13 16.21 5.44
N SER A 213 20.90 17.24 5.78
CA SER A 213 20.74 18.59 5.20
C SER A 213 21.65 18.81 4.00
N SER A 214 22.64 17.92 3.78
CA SER A 214 23.54 17.96 2.63
C SER A 214 23.86 16.57 2.08
N GLU A 215 24.32 16.52 0.84
CA GLU A 215 24.79 15.28 0.21
C GLU A 215 26.07 14.75 0.88
N ASP A 216 26.94 15.64 1.37
CA ASP A 216 28.19 15.27 2.04
C ASP A 216 27.94 14.57 3.38
N GLU A 217 26.98 15.05 4.18
CA GLU A 217 26.55 14.37 5.40
C GLU A 217 26.06 12.93 5.11
N MET A 218 25.26 12.79 4.05
CA MET A 218 24.74 11.49 3.63
C MET A 218 25.86 10.53 3.17
N LYS A 219 26.84 11.03 2.40
CA LYS A 219 28.01 10.26 1.95
C LYS A 219 28.86 9.83 3.14
N LEU A 220 29.13 10.73 4.08
CA LEU A 220 29.89 10.44 5.29
C LEU A 220 29.20 9.37 6.14
N ALA A 221 27.89 9.50 6.38
CA ALA A 221 27.12 8.51 7.12
C ALA A 221 27.14 7.13 6.45
N SER A 222 27.01 7.09 5.12
CA SER A 222 27.08 5.85 4.34
C SER A 222 28.46 5.19 4.40
N ASN A 223 29.53 5.99 4.28
CA ASN A 223 30.90 5.51 4.40
C ASN A 223 31.19 4.96 5.80
N LEU A 224 30.74 5.66 6.83
CA LEU A 224 30.86 5.21 8.22
C LEU A 224 30.12 3.89 8.45
N ARG A 225 28.87 3.78 8.01
CA ARG A 225 28.09 2.52 8.08
C ARG A 225 28.85 1.36 7.43
N ASN A 226 29.38 1.59 6.22
CA ASN A 226 30.12 0.57 5.48
C ASN A 226 31.42 0.17 6.18
N TYR A 227 32.15 1.14 6.74
CA TYR A 227 33.34 0.88 7.52
C TYR A 227 33.02 0.04 8.76
N LEU A 228 32.04 0.45 9.57
CA LEU A 228 31.59 -0.26 10.77
C LEU A 228 31.13 -1.70 10.47
N ALA A 229 30.46 -1.91 9.34
CA ALA A 229 30.09 -3.25 8.88
C ALA A 229 31.32 -4.10 8.53
N LYS A 230 32.33 -3.53 7.86
CA LYS A 230 33.57 -4.24 7.51
C LYS A 230 34.37 -4.66 8.75
N ILE A 231 34.39 -3.84 9.79
CA ILE A 231 35.10 -4.15 11.04
C ILE A 231 34.25 -4.94 12.05
N GLY A 232 33.09 -5.46 11.65
CA GLY A 232 32.28 -6.39 12.44
C GLY A 232 31.44 -5.75 13.54
N PHE A 233 31.34 -4.43 13.59
CA PHE A 233 30.50 -3.72 14.58
C PHE A 233 29.01 -3.70 14.19
N ILE A 234 28.69 -3.89 12.91
CA ILE A 234 27.31 -3.94 12.40
C ILE A 234 27.17 -5.17 11.50
N LYS A 235 26.16 -6.02 11.73
CA LYS A 235 25.80 -7.11 10.82
C LYS A 235 25.01 -6.54 9.63
N ARG A 236 25.32 -7.00 8.42
CA ARG A 236 24.54 -6.66 7.20
C ARG A 236 23.18 -7.33 7.21
#